data_AF-A0A518HC44-F1
#
_entry.id   AF-A0A518HC44-F1
#
_cell.length_a   1.000
_cell.length_b   1.000
_cell.length_c   1.000
_cell.angle_alpha   90.00
_cell.angle_beta   90.00
_cell.angle_gamma   90.00
#
_symmetry.space_group_name_H-M   'P 1'
#
loop_
_entity.id
_entity.type
_entity.pdbx_description
1 polymer ?
#
loop_
_entity_poly.entity_id
_entity_poly.type
_entity_poly.pdbx_seq_one_letter_code
_entity_poly.pdbx_strand_id
1 'polypeptide(L)'
;MSRLRIVSQQAAALGLGLLLGPSPFGGAAEPAAVPAQEDIGQPPSGVAEPGFETRPLIPGTDLSREEVERIDQELLENILRIEDPAERSLALVDAARYKILTRDLETARRALDRAAESTTQIVDPKRRDLRLISTSRAFVSLAQEDINSAVSGAAGILSLEPELSIQERVDLLDRALEAFDRAAELAFRIEHIGYGPQTQYVVVEQQAQGGQSIGVIAFRDPGALGDQQGLVPRLRELAGRYIERAAEHAAAIRVPVWRDIALTAVTGSAATSNQFELGRRLSRSIPGLELRFDAIVTIAEAEARRGDPGVATGDYAEAARTLASIPIADLRGTLNDVLVESLIAAGRFPDARRCIVLYPDDVDRLEALGAVAESMGSRGLSDEAREWIRQEVAAENRSSLYRRVNDGVLSTLERYGGGNYPGGGGLRAY
;
A
#
# COMPACT_ATOMS: atom_id res chain seq x y z
N MET A 1 -10.21 10.60 -10.05
CA MET A 1 -9.21 9.54 -10.32
C MET A 1 -8.05 10.16 -11.10
N SER A 2 -6.81 9.90 -10.66
CA SER A 2 -5.53 10.18 -11.36
C SER A 2 -4.74 11.49 -11.11
N ARG A 3 -4.85 12.14 -9.94
CA ARG A 3 -3.83 13.11 -9.45
C ARG A 3 -3.22 12.83 -8.07
N LEU A 4 -3.75 11.83 -7.35
CA LEU A 4 -3.32 11.36 -6.02
C LEU A 4 -2.01 10.53 -5.98
N ARG A 5 -1.15 10.66 -7.00
CA ARG A 5 0.17 9.97 -7.04
C ARG A 5 1.35 10.92 -6.96
N ILE A 6 1.18 12.24 -7.03
CA ILE A 6 2.31 13.16 -7.20
C ILE A 6 3.15 13.30 -5.92
N VAL A 7 2.54 13.28 -4.74
CA VAL A 7 3.28 13.42 -3.47
C VAL A 7 3.96 12.10 -3.06
N SER A 8 3.31 10.95 -3.27
CA SER A 8 3.94 9.64 -3.04
C SER A 8 4.96 9.25 -4.12
N GLN A 9 4.78 9.70 -5.37
CA GLN A 9 5.78 9.51 -6.42
C GLN A 9 6.98 10.45 -6.31
N GLN A 10 6.86 11.65 -5.71
CA GLN A 10 8.05 12.49 -5.48
C GLN A 10 8.95 11.94 -4.36
N ALA A 11 8.37 11.28 -3.35
CA ALA A 11 9.16 10.50 -2.38
C ALA A 11 9.77 9.23 -3.00
N ALA A 12 9.07 8.57 -3.94
CA ALA A 12 9.60 7.42 -4.68
C ALA A 12 10.66 7.81 -5.75
N ALA A 13 10.54 8.99 -6.35
CA ALA A 13 11.46 9.50 -7.38
C ALA A 13 12.77 10.04 -6.79
N LEU A 14 12.81 10.40 -5.50
CA LEU A 14 14.05 10.68 -4.77
C LEU A 14 14.76 9.42 -4.26
N GLY A 15 14.16 8.22 -4.47
CA GLY A 15 14.74 6.91 -4.13
C GLY A 15 15.09 6.02 -5.33
N LEU A 16 14.94 6.51 -6.57
CA LEU A 16 15.19 5.74 -7.80
C LEU A 16 15.85 6.65 -8.85
N GLY A 17 17.18 6.74 -8.82
CA GLY A 17 17.94 7.47 -9.83
C GLY A 17 19.45 7.25 -9.73
N LEU A 18 19.96 6.19 -10.38
CA LEU A 18 21.27 6.08 -11.06
C LEU A 18 21.42 4.63 -11.58
N LEU A 19 21.10 4.38 -12.85
CA LEU A 19 22.00 4.17 -14.00
C LEU A 19 21.06 4.07 -15.22
N LEU A 20 21.13 4.81 -16.34
CA LEU A 20 22.24 5.39 -17.12
C LEU A 20 21.72 6.55 -18.01
N GLY A 21 22.56 7.55 -18.27
CA GLY A 21 22.47 8.40 -19.48
C GLY A 21 23.25 7.77 -20.67
N PRO A 22 23.46 8.44 -21.83
CA PRO A 22 23.33 9.89 -22.08
C PRO A 22 22.63 10.28 -23.41
N SER A 23 22.59 11.59 -23.64
CA SER A 23 22.04 12.35 -24.78
C SER A 23 22.39 11.87 -26.20
N PRO A 24 21.60 12.24 -27.23
CA PRO A 24 22.04 12.19 -28.62
C PRO A 24 22.45 13.58 -29.15
N PHE A 25 23.72 13.76 -29.47
CA PHE A 25 24.16 14.57 -30.61
C PHE A 25 25.37 13.87 -31.24
N GLY A 26 25.22 13.49 -32.51
CA GLY A 26 26.17 12.67 -33.25
C GLY A 26 27.36 13.46 -33.81
N GLY A 27 28.49 12.77 -33.92
CA GLY A 27 29.70 13.18 -34.64
C GLY A 27 30.58 11.94 -34.87
N ALA A 28 30.82 11.63 -36.14
CA ALA A 28 31.38 10.40 -36.70
C ALA A 28 32.79 9.98 -36.22
N ALA A 29 32.99 8.68 -36.02
CA ALA A 29 34.16 7.91 -36.51
C ALA A 29 33.98 6.39 -36.26
N GLU A 30 34.29 5.59 -37.29
CA GLU A 30 34.26 4.11 -37.36
C GLU A 30 35.43 3.43 -36.61
N PRO A 31 35.40 2.08 -36.40
CA PRO A 31 35.71 1.47 -35.12
C PRO A 31 37.08 0.76 -35.05
N ALA A 32 37.60 0.62 -33.83
CA ALA A 32 38.60 -0.39 -33.49
C ALA A 32 37.96 -1.46 -32.58
N ALA A 33 38.24 -2.72 -32.88
CA ALA A 33 37.60 -3.91 -32.35
C ALA A 33 37.59 -4.01 -30.81
N VAL A 34 36.43 -4.37 -30.27
CA VAL A 34 36.18 -4.67 -28.85
C VAL A 34 36.29 -6.18 -28.64
N PRO A 35 37.03 -6.69 -27.63
CA PRO A 35 36.95 -8.09 -27.24
C PRO A 35 35.61 -8.37 -26.52
N ALA A 36 35.01 -9.52 -26.83
CA ALA A 36 33.68 -9.94 -26.42
C ALA A 36 33.38 -9.73 -24.92
N GLN A 37 32.25 -9.08 -24.68
CA GLN A 37 31.63 -8.89 -23.37
C GLN A 37 30.68 -10.07 -23.16
N GLU A 38 30.95 -10.90 -22.14
CA GLU A 38 30.07 -11.99 -21.74
C GLU A 38 28.73 -11.44 -21.24
N ASP A 39 27.68 -11.94 -21.86
CA ASP A 39 26.29 -11.54 -21.76
C ASP A 39 25.66 -12.12 -20.47
N ILE A 40 25.49 -11.28 -19.45
CA ILE A 40 24.77 -11.62 -18.22
C ILE A 40 23.32 -11.14 -18.36
N GLY A 41 22.47 -12.07 -18.82
CA GLY A 41 21.12 -12.26 -18.29
C GLY A 41 20.09 -11.17 -18.57
N GLN A 42 19.61 -11.08 -19.81
CA GLN A 42 18.21 -10.72 -20.07
C GLN A 42 17.36 -12.00 -20.21
N PRO A 43 16.20 -12.13 -19.54
CA PRO A 43 15.24 -13.16 -19.87
C PRO A 43 14.54 -12.80 -21.19
N PRO A 44 14.36 -13.76 -22.12
CA PRO A 44 13.68 -13.50 -23.38
C PRO A 44 12.20 -13.26 -23.14
N SER A 45 11.70 -12.19 -23.75
CA SER A 45 10.28 -11.84 -23.78
C SER A 45 9.57 -12.76 -24.78
N GLY A 46 8.62 -13.56 -24.29
CA GLY A 46 7.77 -14.40 -25.14
C GLY A 46 6.56 -14.85 -24.35
N VAL A 47 5.40 -14.33 -24.74
CA VAL A 47 4.08 -14.76 -24.25
C VAL A 47 3.88 -16.23 -24.65
N ALA A 48 3.59 -17.11 -23.67
CA ALA A 48 3.10 -18.46 -23.94
C ALA A 48 1.97 -18.81 -22.95
N GLU A 49 0.85 -19.21 -23.53
CA GLU A 49 -0.34 -19.78 -22.93
C GLU A 49 -0.08 -21.11 -22.17
N PRO A 50 -1.04 -21.64 -21.37
CA PRO A 50 -0.81 -22.76 -20.47
C PRO A 50 -0.78 -24.09 -21.24
N GLY A 51 0.42 -24.43 -21.73
CA GLY A 51 0.79 -25.78 -22.13
C GLY A 51 1.96 -26.23 -21.29
N PHE A 52 1.80 -27.34 -20.57
CA PHE A 52 2.92 -28.12 -20.04
C PHE A 52 3.76 -28.62 -21.22
N GLU A 53 4.65 -27.76 -21.75
CA GLU A 53 5.70 -28.22 -22.66
C GLU A 53 6.75 -28.93 -21.83
N THR A 54 6.67 -30.26 -21.88
CA THR A 54 7.64 -31.22 -21.40
C THR A 54 9.02 -30.91 -21.96
N ARG A 55 9.90 -30.36 -21.12
CA ARG A 55 11.35 -30.42 -21.38
C ARG A 55 11.73 -31.87 -21.71
N PRO A 56 12.60 -32.12 -22.70
CA PRO A 56 13.04 -33.47 -23.02
C PRO A 56 13.69 -34.09 -21.77
N LEU A 57 13.08 -35.19 -21.31
CA LEU A 57 13.52 -36.00 -20.18
C LEU A 57 14.94 -36.51 -20.45
N ILE A 58 15.91 -36.10 -19.63
CA ILE A 58 17.25 -36.68 -19.65
C ILE A 58 17.14 -38.03 -18.93
N PRO A 59 17.45 -39.17 -19.57
CA PRO A 59 17.37 -40.46 -18.90
C PRO A 59 18.33 -40.51 -17.70
N GLY A 60 17.80 -40.79 -16.50
CA GLY A 60 18.55 -40.84 -15.25
C GLY A 60 18.43 -39.61 -14.34
N THR A 61 17.59 -38.63 -14.68
CA THR A 61 17.28 -37.47 -13.81
C THR A 61 15.93 -37.55 -13.11
N ASP A 62 15.20 -38.67 -13.26
CA ASP A 62 13.90 -38.86 -12.64
C ASP A 62 14.08 -39.25 -11.16
N LEU A 63 14.03 -38.25 -10.29
CA LEU A 63 13.95 -38.46 -8.85
C LEU A 63 12.59 -39.05 -8.51
N SER A 64 12.58 -40.21 -7.85
CA SER A 64 11.35 -40.75 -7.25
C SER A 64 10.86 -39.83 -6.13
N ARG A 65 9.55 -39.90 -5.82
CA ARG A 65 8.96 -39.12 -4.71
C ARG A 65 9.72 -39.33 -3.40
N GLU A 66 10.11 -40.58 -3.09
CA GLU A 66 10.89 -40.93 -1.90
C GLU A 66 12.28 -40.28 -1.90
N GLU A 67 12.93 -40.19 -3.07
CA GLU A 67 14.21 -39.51 -3.21
C GLU A 67 14.09 -38.00 -3.02
N VAL A 68 13.03 -37.38 -3.55
CA VAL A 68 12.74 -35.96 -3.33
C VAL A 68 12.46 -35.68 -1.86
N GLU A 69 11.66 -36.51 -1.19
CA GLU A 69 11.37 -36.38 0.25
C GLU A 69 12.63 -36.51 1.11
N ARG A 70 13.52 -37.45 0.79
CA ARG A 70 14.82 -37.58 1.47
C ARG A 70 15.71 -36.36 1.25
N ILE A 71 15.82 -35.87 0.00
CA ILE A 71 16.59 -34.66 -0.30
C ILE A 71 16.04 -33.47 0.49
N ASP A 72 14.72 -33.34 0.58
CA ASP A 72 14.05 -32.28 1.31
C ASP A 72 14.28 -32.35 2.84
N GLN A 73 14.30 -33.56 3.42
CA GLN A 73 14.60 -33.77 4.84
C GLN A 73 16.07 -33.42 5.18
N GLU A 74 17.00 -33.78 4.30
CA GLU A 74 18.45 -33.54 4.50
C GLU A 74 18.88 -32.12 4.08
N LEU A 75 18.02 -31.36 3.39
CA LEU A 75 18.35 -30.08 2.77
C LEU A 75 19.00 -29.10 3.74
N LEU A 76 18.38 -28.87 4.91
CA LEU A 76 18.89 -27.89 5.87
C LEU A 76 20.24 -28.34 6.46
N GLU A 77 20.40 -29.62 6.78
CA GLU A 77 21.66 -30.15 7.31
C GLU A 77 22.79 -30.03 6.28
N ASN A 78 22.48 -30.28 5.01
CA ASN A 78 23.43 -30.12 3.91
C ASN A 78 23.86 -28.66 3.73
N ILE A 79 22.91 -27.71 3.81
CA ILE A 79 23.21 -26.27 3.73
C ILE A 79 24.09 -25.81 4.90
N LEU A 80 23.90 -26.35 6.11
CA LEU A 80 24.70 -25.98 7.27
C LEU A 80 26.18 -26.37 7.15
N ARG A 81 26.55 -27.27 6.22
CA ARG A 81 27.94 -27.62 5.91
C ARG A 81 28.67 -26.57 5.07
N ILE A 82 27.97 -25.57 4.53
CA ILE A 82 28.59 -24.47 3.78
C ILE A 82 29.44 -23.62 4.73
N GLU A 83 30.74 -23.50 4.42
CA GLU A 83 31.71 -22.80 5.26
C GLU A 83 31.58 -21.27 5.17
N ASP A 84 31.36 -20.70 3.98
CA ASP A 84 31.18 -19.25 3.82
C ASP A 84 29.84 -18.82 4.43
N PRO A 85 29.82 -17.99 5.49
CA PRO A 85 28.58 -17.56 6.13
C PRO A 85 27.65 -16.79 5.18
N ALA A 86 28.19 -16.11 4.17
CA ALA A 86 27.37 -15.38 3.20
C ALA A 86 26.62 -16.32 2.25
N GLU A 87 27.29 -17.34 1.70
CA GLU A 87 26.66 -18.37 0.87
C GLU A 87 25.70 -19.24 1.68
N ARG A 88 26.07 -19.59 2.93
CA ARG A 88 25.18 -20.32 3.84
C ARG A 88 23.90 -19.55 4.12
N SER A 89 24.00 -18.25 4.41
CA SER A 89 22.83 -17.38 4.62
C SER A 89 21.94 -17.30 3.38
N LEU A 90 22.52 -17.16 2.18
CA LEU A 90 21.78 -17.18 0.92
C LEU A 90 21.03 -18.50 0.72
N ALA A 91 21.73 -19.63 0.82
CA ALA A 91 21.14 -20.95 0.62
C ALA A 91 20.02 -21.25 1.64
N LEU A 92 20.17 -20.83 2.90
CA LEU A 92 19.11 -20.96 3.92
C LEU A 92 17.88 -20.11 3.58
N VAL A 93 18.05 -18.90 3.04
CA VAL A 93 16.92 -18.07 2.59
C VAL A 93 16.20 -18.70 1.40
N ASP A 94 16.93 -19.27 0.45
CA ASP A 94 16.32 -19.91 -0.71
C ASP A 94 15.58 -21.21 -0.31
N ALA A 95 16.14 -22.00 0.60
CA ALA A 95 15.45 -23.13 1.22
C ALA A 95 14.19 -22.67 1.97
N ALA A 96 14.26 -21.59 2.75
CA ALA A 96 13.11 -21.04 3.45
C ALA A 96 12.00 -20.59 2.47
N ARG A 97 12.36 -19.91 1.37
CA ARG A 97 11.39 -19.51 0.34
C ARG A 97 10.69 -20.70 -0.28
N TYR A 98 11.45 -21.75 -0.61
CA TYR A 98 10.87 -23.01 -1.08
C TYR A 98 9.89 -23.60 -0.05
N LYS A 99 10.29 -23.64 1.22
CA LYS A 99 9.45 -24.15 2.32
C LYS A 99 8.19 -23.32 2.58
N ILE A 100 8.24 -21.99 2.39
CA ILE A 100 7.05 -21.12 2.41
C ILE A 100 6.10 -21.51 1.29
N LEU A 101 6.60 -21.68 0.06
CA LEU A 101 5.79 -22.07 -1.10
C LEU A 101 5.13 -23.44 -0.92
N THR A 102 5.81 -24.38 -0.27
CA THR A 102 5.26 -25.72 0.05
C THR A 102 4.51 -25.75 1.38
N ARG A 103 4.30 -24.60 2.04
CA ARG A 103 3.60 -24.44 3.33
C ARG A 103 4.17 -25.23 4.51
N ASP A 104 5.46 -25.53 4.48
CA ASP A 104 6.21 -26.05 5.64
C ASP A 104 6.80 -24.86 6.42
N LEU A 105 5.91 -24.08 7.04
CA LEU A 105 6.23 -22.78 7.64
C LEU A 105 7.14 -22.89 8.88
N GLU A 106 7.05 -23.99 9.63
CA GLU A 106 7.94 -24.29 10.76
C GLU A 106 9.38 -24.51 10.30
N THR A 107 9.59 -25.27 9.22
CA THR A 107 10.92 -25.50 8.67
C THR A 107 11.46 -24.23 7.99
N ALA A 108 10.60 -23.46 7.32
CA ALA A 108 10.98 -22.15 6.79
C ALA A 108 11.47 -21.22 7.91
N ARG A 109 10.75 -21.12 9.02
CA ARG A 109 11.12 -20.31 10.20
C ARG A 109 12.49 -20.71 10.74
N ARG A 110 12.70 -22.01 10.98
CA ARG A 110 14.00 -22.54 11.43
C ARG A 110 15.13 -22.19 10.46
N ALA A 111 14.89 -22.31 9.15
CA ALA A 111 15.89 -21.95 8.14
C ALA A 111 16.22 -20.44 8.17
N LEU A 112 15.22 -19.57 8.34
CA LEU A 112 15.43 -18.13 8.43
C LEU A 112 16.15 -17.70 9.71
N ASP A 113 15.87 -18.31 10.85
CA ASP A 113 16.61 -18.06 12.08
C ASP A 113 18.09 -18.40 11.91
N ARG A 114 18.40 -19.56 11.30
CA ARG A 114 19.79 -19.93 10.97
C ARG A 114 20.43 -19.00 9.94
N ALA A 115 19.64 -18.49 8.98
CA ALA A 115 20.12 -17.53 7.99
C ALA A 115 20.50 -16.21 8.66
N ALA A 116 19.68 -15.74 9.61
CA ALA A 116 19.91 -14.56 10.42
C ALA A 116 21.16 -14.71 11.30
N GLU A 117 21.32 -15.85 11.98
CA GLU A 117 22.54 -16.18 12.73
C GLU A 117 23.79 -16.10 11.84
N SER A 118 23.72 -16.65 10.63
CA SER A 118 24.83 -16.63 9.68
C SER A 118 25.23 -15.21 9.26
N THR A 119 24.29 -14.26 9.19
CA THR A 119 24.61 -12.87 8.84
C THR A 119 25.55 -12.20 9.84
N THR A 120 25.55 -12.63 11.11
CA THR A 120 26.41 -12.06 12.16
C THR A 120 27.89 -12.40 11.97
N GLN A 121 28.19 -13.43 11.19
CA GLN A 121 29.54 -13.92 10.92
C GLN A 121 30.14 -13.29 9.65
N ILE A 122 29.36 -12.51 8.89
CA ILE A 122 29.80 -11.90 7.63
C ILE A 122 30.59 -10.63 7.93
N VAL A 123 31.87 -10.64 7.54
CA VAL A 123 32.80 -9.50 7.76
C VAL A 123 32.58 -8.38 6.75
N ASP A 124 32.35 -8.70 5.48
CA ASP A 124 32.13 -7.67 4.44
C ASP A 124 30.78 -6.96 4.64
N PRO A 125 30.77 -5.64 4.93
CA PRO A 125 29.54 -4.91 5.20
C PRO A 125 28.53 -4.98 4.04
N LYS A 126 29.01 -4.94 2.78
CA LYS A 126 28.12 -4.95 1.63
C LYS A 126 27.41 -6.29 1.48
N ARG A 127 28.16 -7.41 1.53
CA ARG A 127 27.55 -8.76 1.51
C ARG A 127 26.64 -8.96 2.72
N ARG A 128 27.04 -8.51 3.92
CA ARG A 128 26.23 -8.60 5.14
C ARG A 128 24.90 -7.88 4.97
N ASP A 129 24.91 -6.63 4.52
CA ASP A 129 23.71 -5.83 4.35
C ASP A 129 22.77 -6.44 3.29
N LEU A 130 23.31 -6.95 2.18
CA LEU A 130 22.51 -7.69 1.19
C LEU A 130 21.86 -8.94 1.78
N ARG A 131 22.55 -9.67 2.68
CA ARG A 131 21.97 -10.82 3.38
C ARG A 131 20.89 -10.38 4.38
N LEU A 132 21.13 -9.35 5.17
CA LEU A 132 20.13 -8.78 6.10
C LEU A 132 18.85 -8.38 5.38
N ILE A 133 18.95 -7.69 4.23
CA ILE A 133 17.79 -7.32 3.40
C ILE A 133 17.06 -8.58 2.91
N SER A 134 17.80 -9.55 2.36
CA SER A 134 17.19 -10.76 1.79
C SER A 134 16.49 -11.60 2.86
N THR A 135 17.11 -11.78 4.02
CA THR A 135 16.54 -12.53 5.16
C THR A 135 15.35 -11.78 5.77
N SER A 136 15.45 -10.47 5.96
CA SER A 136 14.34 -9.62 6.43
C SER A 136 13.10 -9.74 5.53
N ARG A 137 13.28 -9.64 4.20
CA ARG A 137 12.18 -9.84 3.24
C ARG A 137 11.58 -11.24 3.29
N ALA A 138 12.40 -12.27 3.51
CA ALA A 138 11.90 -13.63 3.62
C ALA A 138 11.08 -13.86 4.90
N PHE A 139 11.45 -13.22 6.02
CA PHE A 139 10.62 -13.18 7.23
C PHE A 139 9.27 -12.47 7.00
N VAL A 140 9.25 -11.37 6.22
CA VAL A 140 8.00 -10.71 5.81
C VAL A 140 7.12 -11.67 5.00
N SER A 141 7.70 -12.40 4.04
CA SER A 141 6.95 -13.40 3.26
C SER A 141 6.40 -14.53 4.13
N LEU A 142 7.18 -15.02 5.10
CA LEU A 142 6.73 -16.02 6.08
C LEU A 142 5.54 -15.50 6.89
N ALA A 143 5.65 -14.28 7.44
CA ALA A 143 4.60 -13.67 8.23
C ALA A 143 3.30 -13.49 7.42
N GLN A 144 3.41 -13.10 6.15
CA GLN A 144 2.25 -12.97 5.28
C GLN A 144 1.58 -14.32 5.01
N GLU A 145 2.34 -15.41 4.83
CA GLU A 145 1.75 -16.74 4.62
C GLU A 145 1.12 -17.30 5.89
N ASP A 146 1.69 -17.02 7.07
CA ASP A 146 1.06 -17.32 8.37
C ASP A 146 -0.29 -16.58 8.51
N ILE A 147 -0.35 -15.29 8.13
CA ILE A 147 -1.60 -14.50 8.10
C ILE A 147 -2.58 -15.10 7.08
N ASN A 148 -2.14 -15.38 5.86
CA ASN A 148 -2.98 -15.95 4.81
C ASN A 148 -3.58 -17.28 5.26
N SER A 149 -2.79 -18.13 5.93
CA SER A 149 -3.25 -19.41 6.47
C SER A 149 -4.29 -19.21 7.58
N ALA A 150 -4.06 -18.25 8.48
CA ALA A 150 -5.00 -17.95 9.56
C ALA A 150 -6.30 -17.29 9.08
N VAL A 151 -6.23 -16.47 8.03
CA VAL A 151 -7.34 -15.67 7.48
C VAL A 151 -8.14 -16.44 6.42
N SER A 152 -7.48 -17.10 5.46
CA SER A 152 -8.16 -17.79 4.34
C SER A 152 -8.97 -19.00 4.79
N GLY A 153 -8.64 -19.58 5.95
CA GLY A 153 -9.49 -20.59 6.58
C GLY A 153 -10.85 -20.04 7.04
N ALA A 154 -11.07 -18.71 7.08
CA ALA A 154 -12.35 -18.13 7.49
C ALA A 154 -13.42 -18.44 6.43
N ALA A 155 -14.26 -19.44 6.73
CA ALA A 155 -15.46 -19.89 6.01
C ALA A 155 -15.66 -19.31 4.58
N GLY A 156 -14.78 -19.66 3.66
CA GLY A 156 -15.01 -19.51 2.23
C GLY A 156 -15.81 -20.69 1.71
N ILE A 157 -16.86 -20.45 0.92
CA ILE A 157 -17.77 -21.46 0.33
C ILE A 157 -17.03 -22.55 -0.50
N LEU A 158 -15.74 -22.35 -0.78
CA LEU A 158 -14.89 -23.23 -1.60
C LEU A 158 -13.55 -23.61 -0.93
N SER A 159 -13.37 -23.38 0.37
CA SER A 159 -12.09 -23.76 1.02
C SER A 159 -12.03 -25.27 1.23
N LEU A 160 -11.13 -25.93 0.49
CA LEU A 160 -10.78 -27.36 0.67
C LEU A 160 -9.82 -27.58 1.85
N GLU A 161 -9.45 -26.51 2.55
CA GLU A 161 -8.56 -26.56 3.71
C GLU A 161 -9.35 -26.93 4.98
N PRO A 162 -8.78 -27.78 5.86
CA PRO A 162 -9.42 -28.11 7.12
C PRO A 162 -9.68 -26.84 7.94
N GLU A 163 -10.85 -26.74 8.56
CA GLU A 163 -11.18 -25.61 9.42
C GLU A 163 -10.22 -25.58 10.61
N LEU A 164 -9.30 -24.61 10.61
CA LEU A 164 -8.43 -24.33 11.74
C LEU A 164 -9.27 -23.92 12.96
N SER A 165 -8.91 -24.48 14.12
CA SER A 165 -9.48 -24.06 15.40
C SER A 165 -9.14 -22.60 15.70
N ILE A 166 -9.93 -21.98 16.57
CA ILE A 166 -9.72 -20.59 17.03
C ILE A 166 -8.29 -20.42 17.59
N GLN A 167 -7.81 -21.39 18.37
CA GLN A 167 -6.48 -21.32 18.99
C GLN A 167 -5.37 -21.41 17.93
N GLU A 168 -5.46 -22.35 17.00
CA GLU A 168 -4.44 -22.51 15.93
C GLU A 168 -4.32 -21.25 15.05
N ARG A 169 -5.44 -20.56 14.78
CA ARG A 169 -5.42 -19.27 14.07
C ARG A 169 -4.72 -18.19 14.87
N VAL A 170 -5.02 -18.10 16.17
CA VAL A 170 -4.36 -17.13 17.04
C VAL A 170 -2.86 -17.41 17.11
N ASP A 171 -2.47 -18.68 17.23
CA ASP A 171 -1.06 -19.08 17.30
C ASP A 171 -0.32 -18.78 15.97
N LEU A 172 -0.97 -18.95 14.81
CA LEU A 172 -0.43 -18.52 13.52
C LEU A 172 -0.25 -17.00 13.46
N LEU A 173 -1.23 -16.23 13.94
CA LEU A 173 -1.15 -14.76 13.93
C LEU A 173 -0.12 -14.22 14.92
N ASP A 174 0.05 -14.83 16.09
CA ASP A 174 1.12 -14.46 17.03
C ASP A 174 2.50 -14.83 16.42
N ARG A 175 2.64 -16.00 15.76
CA ARG A 175 3.85 -16.39 15.02
C ARG A 175 4.18 -15.44 13.87
N ALA A 176 3.19 -14.96 13.12
CA ALA A 176 3.39 -13.96 12.08
C ALA A 176 3.91 -12.63 12.65
N LEU A 177 3.40 -12.21 13.82
CA LEU A 177 3.85 -10.99 14.48
C LEU A 177 5.32 -11.10 14.92
N GLU A 178 5.71 -12.25 15.45
CA GLU A 178 7.11 -12.54 15.78
C GLU A 178 8.02 -12.50 14.54
N ALA A 179 7.55 -13.03 13.41
CA ALA A 179 8.29 -12.99 12.16
C ALA A 179 8.47 -11.54 11.64
N PHE A 180 7.48 -10.68 11.78
CA PHE A 180 7.64 -9.24 11.50
C PHE A 180 8.65 -8.57 12.44
N ASP A 181 8.62 -8.89 13.73
CA ASP A 181 9.59 -8.37 14.70
C ASP A 181 11.02 -8.80 14.35
N ARG A 182 11.22 -10.05 13.90
CA ARG A 182 12.52 -10.52 13.36
C ARG A 182 12.90 -9.79 12.08
N ALA A 183 11.98 -9.59 11.15
CA ALA A 183 12.24 -8.84 9.93
C ALA A 183 12.69 -7.40 10.24
N ALA A 184 12.03 -6.76 11.21
CA ALA A 184 12.36 -5.41 11.66
C ALA A 184 13.74 -5.39 12.32
N GLU A 185 14.02 -6.30 13.25
CA GLU A 185 15.33 -6.45 13.91
C GLU A 185 16.46 -6.48 12.87
N LEU A 186 16.32 -7.30 11.82
CA LEU A 186 17.32 -7.39 10.76
C LEU A 186 17.42 -6.11 9.92
N ALA A 187 16.29 -5.48 9.58
CA ALA A 187 16.26 -4.22 8.84
C ALA A 187 16.91 -3.05 9.62
N PHE A 188 16.75 -3.03 10.94
CA PHE A 188 17.34 -2.02 11.83
C PHE A 188 18.84 -2.20 12.06
N ARG A 189 19.40 -3.38 11.75
CA ARG A 189 20.85 -3.61 11.75
C ARG A 189 21.57 -3.07 10.51
N ILE A 190 20.82 -2.67 9.47
CA ILE A 190 21.40 -2.09 8.26
C ILE A 190 21.80 -0.65 8.54
N GLU A 191 23.11 -0.37 8.56
CA GLU A 191 23.65 0.95 8.90
C GLU A 191 23.64 1.91 7.70
N HIS A 192 23.63 1.39 6.48
CA HIS A 192 23.76 2.19 5.27
C HIS A 192 22.54 3.10 5.04
N ILE A 193 22.78 4.41 4.96
CA ILE A 193 21.75 5.46 4.92
C ILE A 193 20.87 5.39 3.65
N GLY A 194 21.42 4.92 2.53
CA GLY A 194 20.68 4.84 1.27
C GLY A 194 19.51 3.86 1.29
N TYR A 195 19.77 2.60 1.65
CA TYR A 195 18.78 1.52 1.56
C TYR A 195 18.30 0.98 2.92
N GLY A 196 18.97 1.33 4.03
CA GLY A 196 18.56 0.94 5.38
C GLY A 196 17.18 1.48 5.75
N PRO A 197 16.95 2.81 5.72
CA PRO A 197 15.64 3.40 5.99
C PRO A 197 14.54 2.90 5.06
N GLN A 198 14.86 2.68 3.78
CA GLN A 198 13.92 2.09 2.82
C GLN A 198 13.53 0.66 3.21
N THR A 199 14.49 -0.16 3.64
CA THR A 199 14.21 -1.54 4.08
C THR A 199 13.37 -1.55 5.35
N GLN A 200 13.66 -0.65 6.30
CA GLN A 200 12.87 -0.47 7.52
C GLN A 200 11.43 -0.06 7.19
N TYR A 201 11.25 0.92 6.29
CA TYR A 201 9.93 1.33 5.81
C TYR A 201 9.13 0.16 5.22
N VAL A 202 9.75 -0.63 4.33
CA VAL A 202 9.07 -1.77 3.70
C VAL A 202 8.59 -2.78 4.73
N VAL A 203 9.40 -3.10 5.74
CA VAL A 203 8.96 -4.03 6.81
C VAL A 203 7.78 -3.46 7.59
N VAL A 204 7.87 -2.18 7.98
CA VAL A 204 6.81 -1.48 8.72
C VAL A 204 5.51 -1.46 7.93
N GLU A 205 5.58 -1.09 6.66
CA GLU A 205 4.42 -1.03 5.76
C GLU A 205 3.77 -2.41 5.63
N GLN A 206 4.55 -3.47 5.40
CA GLN A 206 4.04 -4.82 5.26
C GLN A 206 3.42 -5.35 6.56
N GLN A 207 4.00 -5.04 7.72
CA GLN A 207 3.41 -5.37 9.01
C GLN A 207 2.06 -4.67 9.23
N ALA A 208 1.98 -3.38 8.87
CA ALA A 208 0.74 -2.63 8.93
C ALA A 208 -0.33 -3.21 7.98
N GLN A 209 0.06 -3.61 6.77
CA GLN A 209 -0.82 -4.31 5.82
C GLN A 209 -1.31 -5.67 6.35
N GLY A 210 -0.48 -6.39 7.11
CA GLY A 210 -0.88 -7.58 7.85
C GLY A 210 -1.98 -7.29 8.87
N GLY A 211 -1.78 -6.28 9.71
CA GLY A 211 -2.79 -5.80 10.66
C GLY A 211 -4.08 -5.32 9.98
N GLN A 212 -3.96 -4.66 8.83
CA GLN A 212 -5.10 -4.25 8.01
C GLN A 212 -5.89 -5.46 7.51
N SER A 213 -5.22 -6.49 6.99
CA SER A 213 -5.87 -7.70 6.45
C SER A 213 -6.71 -8.40 7.52
N ILE A 214 -6.16 -8.54 8.73
CA ILE A 214 -6.86 -9.08 9.90
C ILE A 214 -8.03 -8.16 10.28
N GLY A 215 -7.78 -6.85 10.34
CA GLY A 215 -8.77 -5.85 10.75
C GLY A 215 -9.94 -5.70 9.77
N VAL A 216 -9.74 -5.87 8.46
CA VAL A 216 -10.84 -5.87 7.49
C VAL A 216 -11.86 -6.95 7.83
N ILE A 217 -11.42 -8.15 8.17
CA ILE A 217 -12.32 -9.23 8.59
C ILE A 217 -12.93 -8.91 9.96
N ALA A 218 -12.12 -8.44 10.91
CA ALA A 218 -12.59 -8.24 12.29
C ALA A 218 -13.55 -7.04 12.47
N PHE A 219 -13.37 -5.97 11.68
CA PHE A 219 -14.10 -4.71 11.82
C PHE A 219 -15.04 -4.39 10.66
N ARG A 220 -14.70 -4.77 9.42
CA ARG A 220 -15.48 -4.42 8.23
C ARG A 220 -16.41 -5.53 7.79
N ASP A 221 -15.98 -6.79 7.89
CA ASP A 221 -16.77 -7.96 7.51
C ASP A 221 -16.69 -9.09 8.54
N PRO A 222 -17.19 -8.88 9.78
CA PRO A 222 -17.18 -9.93 10.80
C PRO A 222 -18.08 -11.11 10.42
N GLY A 223 -19.00 -10.93 9.46
CA GLY A 223 -19.88 -11.99 8.96
C GLY A 223 -19.13 -13.07 8.17
N ALA A 224 -17.99 -12.74 7.58
CA ALA A 224 -17.13 -13.69 6.85
C ALA A 224 -16.62 -14.86 7.73
N LEU A 225 -16.70 -14.74 9.06
CA LEU A 225 -16.26 -15.78 9.99
C LEU A 225 -17.31 -16.87 10.25
N GLY A 226 -18.54 -16.72 9.72
CA GLY A 226 -19.60 -17.73 9.88
C GLY A 226 -19.86 -18.07 11.35
N ASP A 227 -19.71 -19.34 11.71
CA ASP A 227 -19.93 -19.86 13.07
C ASP A 227 -18.81 -19.49 14.06
N GLN A 228 -17.67 -18.96 13.58
CA GLN A 228 -16.53 -18.57 14.41
C GLN A 228 -16.61 -17.12 14.93
N GLN A 229 -17.81 -16.56 15.14
CA GLN A 229 -17.97 -15.16 15.60
C GLN A 229 -17.27 -14.88 16.94
N GLY A 230 -17.10 -15.90 17.79
CA GLY A 230 -16.34 -15.80 19.05
C GLY A 230 -14.87 -15.39 18.86
N LEU A 231 -14.31 -15.54 17.65
CA LEU A 231 -12.95 -15.14 17.30
C LEU A 231 -12.83 -13.62 17.05
N VAL A 232 -13.93 -12.92 16.73
CA VAL A 232 -13.92 -11.48 16.37
C VAL A 232 -13.20 -10.60 17.40
N PRO A 233 -13.49 -10.67 18.72
CA PRO A 233 -12.81 -9.83 19.70
C PRO A 233 -11.30 -10.03 19.69
N ARG A 234 -10.85 -11.28 19.54
CA ARG A 234 -9.43 -11.63 19.52
C ARG A 234 -8.74 -11.13 18.25
N LEU A 235 -9.40 -11.21 17.09
CA LEU A 235 -8.86 -10.64 15.84
C LEU A 235 -8.79 -9.12 15.89
N ARG A 236 -9.74 -8.44 16.53
CA ARG A 236 -9.69 -6.98 16.73
C ARG A 236 -8.49 -6.58 17.58
N GLU A 237 -8.24 -7.30 18.67
CA GLU A 237 -7.06 -7.10 19.52
C GLU A 237 -5.77 -7.35 18.73
N LEU A 238 -5.66 -8.46 18.01
CA LEU A 238 -4.48 -8.78 17.20
C LEU A 238 -4.26 -7.76 16.09
N ALA A 239 -5.30 -7.38 15.33
CA ALA A 239 -5.19 -6.33 14.31
C ALA A 239 -4.67 -5.01 14.89
N GLY A 240 -5.13 -4.63 16.08
CA GLY A 240 -4.62 -3.48 16.83
C GLY A 240 -3.14 -3.63 17.19
N ARG A 241 -2.75 -4.76 17.79
CA ARG A 241 -1.34 -5.05 18.16
C ARG A 241 -0.40 -4.97 16.95
N TYR A 242 -0.81 -5.46 15.79
CA TYR A 242 -0.01 -5.38 14.56
C TYR A 242 0.26 -3.93 14.14
N ILE A 243 -0.77 -3.10 14.13
CA ILE A 243 -0.68 -1.70 13.73
C ILE A 243 0.14 -0.91 14.77
N GLU A 244 -0.08 -1.14 16.07
CA GLU A 244 0.69 -0.50 17.15
C GLU A 244 2.17 -0.88 17.06
N ARG A 245 2.47 -2.16 16.85
CA ARG A 245 3.84 -2.63 16.73
C ARG A 245 4.52 -2.10 15.47
N ALA A 246 3.81 -2.03 14.34
CA ALA A 246 4.31 -1.36 13.14
C ALA A 246 4.59 0.12 13.39
N ALA A 247 3.75 0.83 14.16
CA ALA A 247 3.98 2.22 14.54
C ALA A 247 5.21 2.40 15.44
N GLU A 248 5.46 1.48 16.37
CA GLU A 248 6.67 1.47 17.20
C GLU A 248 7.92 1.34 16.33
N HIS A 249 7.93 0.40 15.38
CA HIS A 249 9.01 0.24 14.42
C HIS A 249 9.14 1.48 13.51
N ALA A 250 8.03 2.05 13.04
CA ALA A 250 8.02 3.29 12.27
C ALA A 250 8.73 4.41 13.03
N ALA A 251 8.35 4.63 14.29
CA ALA A 251 8.91 5.66 15.16
C ALA A 251 10.41 5.48 15.44
N ALA A 252 10.92 4.24 15.38
CA ALA A 252 12.34 3.92 15.55
C ALA A 252 13.20 4.27 14.32
N ILE A 253 12.60 4.54 13.15
CA ILE A 253 13.34 4.95 11.96
C ILE A 253 14.03 6.30 12.22
N ARG A 254 15.37 6.30 12.14
CA ARG A 254 16.20 7.47 12.46
C ARG A 254 16.06 8.61 11.47
N VAL A 255 15.81 8.30 10.19
CA VAL A 255 15.72 9.30 9.14
C VAL A 255 14.30 9.90 9.13
N PRO A 256 14.11 11.20 9.47
CA PRO A 256 12.79 11.75 9.74
C PRO A 256 11.79 11.61 8.59
N VAL A 257 12.22 11.82 7.35
CA VAL A 257 11.33 11.67 6.18
C VAL A 257 10.80 10.24 6.06
N TRP A 258 11.66 9.22 6.26
CA TRP A 258 11.25 7.82 6.20
C TRP A 258 10.37 7.41 7.38
N ARG A 259 10.66 7.93 8.58
CA ARG A 259 9.82 7.73 9.76
C ARG A 259 8.40 8.25 9.53
N ASP A 260 8.30 9.48 9.02
CA ASP A 260 7.00 10.13 8.83
C ASP A 260 6.21 9.44 7.70
N ILE A 261 6.87 9.05 6.60
CA ILE A 261 6.26 8.25 5.53
C ILE A 261 5.76 6.90 6.08
N ALA A 262 6.56 6.22 6.91
CA ALA A 262 6.18 4.96 7.53
C ALA A 262 4.95 5.11 8.45
N LEU A 263 4.91 6.14 9.28
CA LEU A 263 3.76 6.44 10.15
C LEU A 263 2.50 6.79 9.34
N THR A 264 2.62 7.51 8.22
CA THR A 264 1.50 7.73 7.30
C THR A 264 0.97 6.42 6.72
N ALA A 265 1.86 5.51 6.28
CA ALA A 265 1.46 4.20 5.77
C ALA A 265 0.74 3.35 6.85
N VAL A 266 1.27 3.31 8.07
CA VAL A 266 0.64 2.61 9.21
C VAL A 266 -0.75 3.20 9.51
N THR A 267 -0.87 4.53 9.47
CA THR A 267 -2.16 5.22 9.66
C THR A 267 -3.16 4.87 8.56
N GLY A 268 -2.72 4.80 7.30
CA GLY A 268 -3.56 4.39 6.16
C GLY A 268 -4.08 2.95 6.32
N SER A 269 -3.26 2.03 6.82
CA SER A 269 -3.68 0.66 7.14
C SER A 269 -4.69 0.60 8.29
N ALA A 270 -4.53 1.43 9.32
CA ALA A 270 -5.51 1.57 10.39
C ALA A 270 -6.86 2.10 9.86
N ALA A 271 -6.83 3.15 9.02
CA ALA A 271 -8.01 3.74 8.40
C ALA A 271 -8.75 2.73 7.50
N THR A 272 -8.02 2.00 6.66
CA THR A 272 -8.59 0.99 5.74
C THR A 272 -9.25 -0.18 6.48
N SER A 273 -8.77 -0.50 7.68
CA SER A 273 -9.33 -1.53 8.56
C SER A 273 -10.35 -1.00 9.59
N ASN A 274 -10.86 0.22 9.41
CA ASN A 274 -11.83 0.88 10.30
C ASN A 274 -11.35 1.09 11.76
N GLN A 275 -10.03 1.06 12.00
CA GLN A 275 -9.42 1.32 13.30
C GLN A 275 -9.17 2.83 13.48
N PHE A 276 -10.22 3.65 13.35
CA PHE A 276 -10.09 5.10 13.23
C PHE A 276 -9.48 5.79 14.45
N GLU A 277 -9.83 5.36 15.67
CA GLU A 277 -9.22 5.94 16.88
C GLU A 277 -7.72 5.68 16.97
N LEU A 278 -7.29 4.47 16.61
CA LEU A 278 -5.89 4.14 16.50
C LEU A 278 -5.23 5.00 15.42
N GLY A 279 -5.84 5.09 14.22
CA GLY A 279 -5.39 5.95 13.13
C GLY A 279 -5.22 7.42 13.56
N ARG A 280 -6.19 8.01 14.26
CA ARG A 280 -6.14 9.39 14.78
C ARG A 280 -5.01 9.61 15.77
N ARG A 281 -4.78 8.65 16.68
CA ARG A 281 -3.66 8.74 17.62
C ARG A 281 -2.32 8.71 16.88
N LEU A 282 -2.20 7.84 15.88
CA LEU A 282 -0.97 7.68 15.09
C LEU A 282 -0.72 8.87 14.16
N SER A 283 -1.74 9.41 13.49
CA SER A 283 -1.58 10.58 12.62
C SER A 283 -1.00 11.78 13.39
N ARG A 284 -1.46 12.01 14.63
CA ARG A 284 -0.95 13.09 15.49
C ARG A 284 0.50 12.91 15.92
N SER A 285 1.05 11.70 15.88
CA SER A 285 2.46 11.46 16.20
C SER A 285 3.40 11.82 15.05
N ILE A 286 2.90 11.97 13.81
CA ILE A 286 3.67 12.35 12.62
C ILE A 286 4.12 13.81 12.75
N PRO A 287 5.43 14.12 12.86
CA PRO A 287 5.89 15.51 13.00
C PRO A 287 5.71 16.37 11.75
N GLY A 288 5.98 15.82 10.56
CA GLY A 288 5.82 16.52 9.28
C GLY A 288 4.36 16.87 8.99
N LEU A 289 4.06 18.17 8.85
CA LEU A 289 2.67 18.66 8.69
C LEU A 289 1.99 18.18 7.40
N GLU A 290 2.75 18.08 6.30
CA GLU A 290 2.23 17.57 5.02
C GLU A 290 1.81 16.10 5.12
N LEU A 291 2.70 15.25 5.65
CA LEU A 291 2.43 13.82 5.83
C LEU A 291 1.37 13.56 6.91
N ARG A 292 1.30 14.41 7.94
CA ARG A 292 0.22 14.41 8.92
C ARG A 292 -1.13 14.76 8.27
N PHE A 293 -1.17 15.80 7.44
CA PHE A 293 -2.37 16.20 6.71
C PHE A 293 -2.88 15.05 5.84
N ASP A 294 -2.00 14.42 5.06
CA ASP A 294 -2.32 13.28 4.19
C ASP A 294 -2.90 12.09 4.99
N ALA A 295 -2.28 11.78 6.13
CA ALA A 295 -2.76 10.74 7.03
C ALA A 295 -4.17 11.05 7.60
N ILE A 296 -4.44 12.29 7.99
CA ILE A 296 -5.76 12.69 8.54
C ILE A 296 -6.83 12.67 7.45
N VAL A 297 -6.53 13.17 6.24
CA VAL A 297 -7.47 13.12 5.10
C VAL A 297 -7.82 11.67 4.76
N THR A 298 -6.83 10.78 4.75
CA THR A 298 -7.04 9.35 4.51
C THR A 298 -8.01 8.73 5.52
N ILE A 299 -7.92 9.10 6.81
CA ILE A 299 -8.88 8.66 7.84
C ILE A 299 -10.27 9.23 7.54
N ALA A 300 -10.37 10.54 7.30
CA ALA A 300 -11.65 11.21 7.05
C ALA A 300 -12.38 10.65 5.81
N GLU A 301 -11.63 10.30 4.76
CA GLU A 301 -12.16 9.63 3.57
C GLU A 301 -12.66 8.22 3.84
N ALA A 302 -11.93 7.45 4.65
CA ALA A 302 -12.34 6.12 5.04
C ALA A 302 -13.62 6.15 5.90
N GLU A 303 -13.72 7.10 6.84
CA GLU A 303 -14.92 7.32 7.65
C GLU A 303 -16.12 7.76 6.82
N ALA A 304 -15.92 8.72 5.90
CA ALA A 304 -16.97 9.17 4.99
C ALA A 304 -17.51 8.02 4.13
N ARG A 305 -16.63 7.15 3.60
CA ARG A 305 -17.03 5.94 2.85
C ARG A 305 -17.78 4.93 3.69
N ARG A 306 -17.53 4.85 4.99
CA ARG A 306 -18.24 3.96 5.91
C ARG A 306 -19.67 4.44 6.20
N GLY A 307 -19.98 5.70 5.92
CA GLY A 307 -21.32 6.27 6.10
C GLY A 307 -21.53 6.94 7.47
N ASP A 308 -20.46 7.36 8.15
CA ASP A 308 -20.53 8.19 9.36
C ASP A 308 -20.08 9.64 9.05
N PRO A 309 -20.99 10.49 8.52
CA PRO A 309 -20.62 11.84 8.10
C PRO A 309 -20.31 12.76 9.29
N GLY A 310 -20.82 12.44 10.49
CA GLY A 310 -20.63 13.25 11.69
C GLY A 310 -19.20 13.16 12.20
N VAL A 311 -18.68 11.94 12.34
CA VAL A 311 -17.30 11.72 12.83
C VAL A 311 -16.27 12.21 11.81
N ALA A 312 -16.49 11.92 10.51
CA ALA A 312 -15.63 12.42 9.44
C ALA A 312 -15.49 13.95 9.44
N THR A 313 -16.51 14.68 9.92
CA THR A 313 -16.46 16.15 10.06
C THR A 313 -15.33 16.61 10.97
N GLY A 314 -15.10 15.92 12.08
CA GLY A 314 -14.04 16.24 13.02
C GLY A 314 -12.66 16.10 12.39
N ASP A 315 -12.44 15.02 11.64
CA ASP A 315 -11.15 14.71 11.02
C ASP A 315 -10.86 15.62 9.83
N TYR A 316 -11.85 15.94 8.98
CA TYR A 316 -11.68 16.97 7.95
C TYR A 316 -11.36 18.35 8.56
N ALA A 317 -11.96 18.71 9.69
CA ALA A 317 -11.63 19.96 10.36
C ALA A 317 -10.20 19.94 10.95
N GLU A 318 -9.73 18.79 11.44
CA GLU A 318 -8.34 18.62 11.87
C GLU A 318 -7.35 18.69 10.71
N ALA A 319 -7.70 18.11 9.56
CA ALA A 319 -6.93 18.25 8.32
C ALA A 319 -6.81 19.72 7.90
N ALA A 320 -7.92 20.47 7.88
CA ALA A 320 -7.92 21.90 7.54
C ALA A 320 -7.05 22.73 8.49
N ARG A 321 -7.07 22.45 9.81
CA ARG A 321 -6.18 23.11 10.79
C ARG A 321 -4.70 22.77 10.57
N THR A 322 -4.41 21.52 10.25
CA THR A 322 -3.04 21.07 9.94
C THR A 322 -2.53 21.75 8.68
N LEU A 323 -3.35 21.78 7.63
CA LEU A 323 -3.08 22.47 6.37
C LEU A 323 -2.82 23.97 6.57
N ALA A 324 -3.66 24.65 7.35
CA ALA A 324 -3.49 26.07 7.67
C ALA A 324 -2.17 26.37 8.40
N SER A 325 -1.61 25.37 9.10
CA SER A 325 -0.34 25.49 9.82
C SER A 325 0.90 25.31 8.93
N ILE A 326 0.72 24.91 7.66
CA ILE A 326 1.82 24.76 6.70
C ILE A 326 2.32 26.16 6.28
N PRO A 327 3.62 26.45 6.46
CA PRO A 327 4.17 27.80 6.21
C PRO A 327 4.34 28.12 4.72
N ILE A 328 4.47 27.10 3.86
CA ILE A 328 4.71 27.26 2.43
C ILE A 328 3.36 27.46 1.72
N ALA A 329 3.13 28.65 1.16
CA ALA A 329 1.85 29.03 0.57
C ALA A 329 1.46 28.16 -0.64
N ASP A 330 2.38 27.92 -1.57
CA ASP A 330 2.12 27.13 -2.79
C ASP A 330 1.76 25.69 -2.44
N LEU A 331 2.51 25.08 -1.51
CA LEU A 331 2.22 23.75 -0.99
C LEU A 331 0.86 23.71 -0.30
N ARG A 332 0.52 24.73 0.49
CA ARG A 332 -0.80 24.84 1.13
C ARG A 332 -1.93 24.94 0.10
N GLY A 333 -1.74 25.69 -0.99
CA GLY A 333 -2.70 25.73 -2.10
C GLY A 333 -2.92 24.36 -2.72
N THR A 334 -1.83 23.67 -3.08
CA THR A 334 -1.88 22.31 -3.67
C THR A 334 -2.56 21.29 -2.75
N LEU A 335 -2.25 21.31 -1.45
CA LEU A 335 -2.89 20.40 -0.49
C LEU A 335 -4.34 20.79 -0.20
N ASN A 336 -4.70 22.07 -0.35
CA ASN A 336 -6.09 22.50 -0.25
C ASN A 336 -6.95 21.96 -1.40
N ASP A 337 -6.38 21.85 -2.62
CA ASP A 337 -7.06 21.16 -3.73
C ASP A 337 -7.46 19.74 -3.33
N VAL A 338 -6.52 18.99 -2.74
CA VAL A 338 -6.78 17.62 -2.26
C VAL A 338 -7.90 17.60 -1.22
N LEU A 339 -7.87 18.52 -0.25
CA LEU A 339 -8.91 18.62 0.77
C LEU A 339 -10.29 18.93 0.19
N VAL A 340 -10.36 19.92 -0.71
CA VAL A 340 -11.62 20.35 -1.34
C VAL A 340 -12.17 19.24 -2.25
N GLU A 341 -11.33 18.61 -3.07
CA GLU A 341 -11.72 17.47 -3.89
C GLU A 341 -12.26 16.30 -3.05
N SER A 342 -11.60 16.00 -1.94
CA SER A 342 -12.00 14.94 -1.00
C SER A 342 -13.37 15.24 -0.37
N LEU A 343 -13.58 16.49 0.10
CA LEU A 343 -14.86 16.96 0.64
C LEU A 343 -15.97 16.92 -0.41
N ILE A 344 -15.69 17.34 -1.64
CA ILE A 344 -16.63 17.25 -2.79
C ILE A 344 -16.98 15.79 -3.06
N ALA A 345 -15.99 14.88 -3.10
CA ALA A 345 -16.20 13.46 -3.33
C ALA A 345 -17.15 12.88 -2.27
N ALA A 346 -16.94 13.22 -1.00
CA ALA A 346 -17.79 12.86 0.13
C ALA A 346 -19.17 13.57 0.15
N GLY A 347 -19.45 14.50 -0.78
CA GLY A 347 -20.70 15.27 -0.83
C GLY A 347 -20.80 16.36 0.23
N ARG A 348 -19.70 16.72 0.89
CA ARG A 348 -19.63 17.68 2.00
C ARG A 348 -19.39 19.10 1.48
N PHE A 349 -20.28 19.55 0.59
CA PHE A 349 -20.18 20.86 -0.07
C PHE A 349 -20.07 22.05 0.91
N PRO A 350 -20.81 22.11 2.04
CA PRO A 350 -20.64 23.19 3.00
C PRO A 350 -19.21 23.33 3.55
N ASP A 351 -18.53 22.21 3.79
CA ASP A 351 -17.18 22.23 4.34
C ASP A 351 -16.13 22.45 3.25
N ALA A 352 -16.34 21.93 2.04
CA ALA A 352 -15.51 22.25 0.88
C ALA A 352 -15.46 23.77 0.66
N ARG A 353 -16.62 24.44 0.72
CA ARG A 353 -16.74 25.90 0.60
C ARG A 353 -16.00 26.66 1.70
N ARG A 354 -16.03 26.17 2.94
CA ARG A 354 -15.30 26.78 4.06
C ARG A 354 -13.79 26.68 3.87
N CYS A 355 -13.29 25.64 3.20
CA CYS A 355 -11.87 25.47 2.94
C CYS A 355 -11.34 26.37 1.81
N ILE A 356 -12.21 27.00 1.01
CA ILE A 356 -11.80 27.90 -0.08
C ILE A 356 -10.94 29.07 0.44
N VAL A 357 -11.17 29.53 1.66
CA VAL A 357 -10.37 30.61 2.26
C VAL A 357 -8.89 30.26 2.43
N LEU A 358 -8.53 28.97 2.40
CA LEU A 358 -7.15 28.50 2.57
C LEU A 358 -6.30 28.65 1.30
N TYR A 359 -6.92 28.89 0.15
CA TYR A 359 -6.20 29.23 -1.09
C TYR A 359 -5.54 30.62 -0.98
N PRO A 360 -4.31 30.77 -1.49
CA PRO A 360 -3.54 32.00 -1.38
C PRO A 360 -4.07 33.13 -2.27
N ASP A 361 -4.53 32.81 -3.49
CA ASP A 361 -4.99 33.81 -4.46
C ASP A 361 -6.46 33.63 -4.86
N ASP A 362 -7.02 34.66 -5.50
CA ASP A 362 -8.43 34.71 -5.87
C ASP A 362 -8.76 33.88 -7.13
N VAL A 363 -7.77 33.56 -7.95
CA VAL A 363 -7.96 32.75 -9.17
C VAL A 363 -8.23 31.31 -8.77
N ASP A 364 -7.37 30.74 -7.92
CA ASP A 364 -7.51 29.39 -7.38
C ASP A 364 -8.79 29.26 -6.56
N ARG A 365 -9.14 30.29 -5.77
CA ARG A 365 -10.42 30.34 -5.05
C ARG A 365 -11.61 30.23 -5.99
N LEU A 366 -11.61 31.00 -7.08
CA LEU A 366 -12.71 31.00 -8.04
C LEU A 366 -12.79 29.66 -8.79
N GLU A 367 -11.65 29.06 -9.13
CA GLU A 367 -11.60 27.74 -9.74
C GLU A 367 -12.19 26.67 -8.82
N ALA A 368 -11.77 26.64 -7.56
CA ALA A 368 -12.27 25.69 -6.57
C ALA A 368 -13.76 25.90 -6.26
N LEU A 369 -14.25 27.14 -6.17
CA LEU A 369 -15.69 27.45 -6.11
C LEU A 369 -16.44 26.91 -7.33
N GLY A 370 -15.83 27.00 -8.51
CA GLY A 370 -16.34 26.43 -9.75
C GLY A 370 -16.47 24.91 -9.69
N ALA A 371 -15.46 24.22 -9.17
CA ALA A 371 -15.48 22.76 -8.99
C ALA A 371 -16.58 22.31 -8.01
N VAL A 372 -16.78 23.04 -6.92
CA VAL A 372 -17.91 22.80 -5.98
C VAL A 372 -19.25 22.96 -6.71
N ALA A 373 -19.45 24.08 -7.41
CA ALA A 373 -20.69 24.38 -8.12
C ALA A 373 -21.01 23.34 -9.21
N GLU A 374 -20.00 22.96 -9.99
CA GLU A 374 -20.09 21.94 -11.04
C GLU A 374 -20.47 20.58 -10.45
N SER A 375 -19.82 20.15 -9.36
CA SER A 375 -20.14 18.87 -8.73
C SER A 375 -21.52 18.86 -8.06
N MET A 376 -21.97 19.98 -7.49
CA MET A 376 -23.36 20.10 -6.99
C MET A 376 -24.37 19.95 -8.14
N GLY A 377 -24.12 20.62 -9.27
CA GLY A 377 -24.93 20.48 -10.48
C GLY A 377 -25.01 19.04 -10.98
N SER A 378 -23.86 18.35 -11.06
CA SER A 378 -23.79 16.96 -11.53
C SER A 378 -24.52 15.97 -10.61
N ARG A 379 -24.71 16.30 -9.33
CA ARG A 379 -25.43 15.47 -8.35
C ARG A 379 -26.91 15.86 -8.18
N GLY A 380 -27.43 16.74 -9.04
CA GLY A 380 -28.83 17.19 -8.99
C GLY A 380 -29.13 18.28 -7.95
N LEU A 381 -28.10 18.84 -7.30
CA LEU A 381 -28.24 19.88 -6.28
C LEU A 381 -28.16 21.31 -6.89
N SER A 382 -28.71 21.48 -8.09
CA SER A 382 -28.54 22.71 -8.87
C SER A 382 -29.21 23.93 -8.24
N ASP A 383 -30.38 23.74 -7.63
CA ASP A 383 -31.11 24.84 -7.00
C ASP A 383 -30.44 25.29 -5.71
N GLU A 384 -29.97 24.33 -4.90
CA GLU A 384 -29.14 24.61 -3.72
C GLU A 384 -27.84 25.34 -4.08
N ALA A 385 -27.17 24.90 -5.15
CA ALA A 385 -25.95 25.56 -5.65
C ALA A 385 -26.24 27.00 -6.08
N ARG A 386 -27.34 27.24 -6.81
CA ARG A 386 -27.73 28.59 -7.25
C ARG A 386 -28.11 29.50 -6.09
N GLU A 387 -28.81 28.97 -5.09
CA GLU A 387 -29.16 29.69 -3.88
C GLU A 387 -27.91 30.18 -3.16
N TRP A 388 -26.98 29.25 -2.93
CA TRP A 388 -25.69 29.56 -2.33
C TRP A 388 -24.90 30.63 -3.10
N ILE A 389 -24.72 30.44 -4.42
CA ILE A 389 -23.97 31.39 -5.26
C ILE A 389 -24.56 32.80 -5.15
N ARG A 390 -25.89 32.91 -5.08
CA ARG A 390 -26.57 34.20 -4.97
C ARG A 390 -26.34 34.87 -3.62
N GLN A 391 -26.30 34.09 -2.54
CA GLN A 391 -26.17 34.59 -1.18
C GLN A 391 -24.73 34.94 -0.79
N GLU A 392 -23.78 34.07 -1.14
CA GLU A 392 -22.43 34.11 -0.57
C GLU A 392 -21.34 34.59 -1.54
N VAL A 393 -21.59 34.57 -2.86
CA VAL A 393 -20.58 34.92 -3.87
C VAL A 393 -20.77 36.35 -4.39
N ALA A 394 -19.66 37.06 -4.60
CA ALA A 394 -19.63 38.40 -5.21
C ALA A 394 -20.31 38.42 -6.59
N ALA A 395 -21.05 39.49 -6.88
CA ALA A 395 -21.92 39.59 -8.06
C ALA A 395 -21.19 39.35 -9.39
N GLU A 396 -19.96 39.84 -9.50
CA GLU A 396 -19.08 39.68 -10.68
C GLU A 396 -18.77 38.23 -11.04
N ASN A 397 -18.70 37.33 -10.04
CA ASN A 397 -18.32 35.94 -10.24
C ASN A 397 -19.52 34.99 -10.42
N ARG A 398 -20.75 35.45 -10.11
CA ARG A 398 -21.97 34.61 -10.10
C ARG A 398 -22.26 33.98 -11.46
N SER A 399 -22.16 34.75 -12.54
CA SER A 399 -22.45 34.26 -13.90
C SER A 399 -21.52 33.11 -14.31
N SER A 400 -20.24 33.20 -13.93
CA SER A 400 -19.25 32.14 -14.18
C SER A 400 -19.60 30.87 -13.40
N LEU A 401 -19.97 31.00 -12.12
CA LEU A 401 -20.35 29.86 -11.30
C LEU A 401 -21.70 29.24 -11.71
N TYR A 402 -22.68 30.03 -12.13
CA TYR A 402 -23.93 29.48 -12.69
C TYR A 402 -23.68 28.68 -13.97
N ARG A 403 -22.73 29.11 -14.81
CA ARG A 403 -22.29 28.30 -15.96
C ARG A 403 -21.71 26.98 -15.50
N ARG A 404 -20.83 26.96 -14.50
CA ARG A 404 -20.28 25.72 -13.90
C ARG A 404 -21.38 24.78 -13.38
N VAL A 405 -22.41 25.30 -12.69
CA VAL A 405 -23.58 24.48 -12.29
C VAL A 405 -24.23 23.82 -13.50
N ASN A 406 -24.47 24.58 -14.57
CA ASN A 406 -25.09 24.06 -15.79
C ASN A 406 -24.18 23.03 -16.50
N ASP A 407 -22.87 23.26 -16.56
CA ASP A 407 -21.89 22.30 -17.10
C ASP A 407 -22.00 20.96 -16.35
N GLY A 408 -22.11 21.02 -15.01
CA GLY A 408 -22.35 19.86 -14.16
C GLY A 408 -23.65 19.12 -14.49
N VAL A 409 -24.77 19.85 -14.61
CA VAL A 409 -26.08 19.27 -15.00
C VAL A 409 -26.01 18.60 -16.36
N LEU A 410 -25.43 19.27 -17.35
CA LEU A 410 -25.26 18.75 -18.71
C LEU A 410 -24.43 17.47 -18.70
N SER A 411 -23.32 17.43 -17.95
CA SER A 411 -22.48 16.23 -17.85
C SER A 411 -23.26 15.01 -17.32
N THR A 412 -24.21 15.22 -16.41
CA THR A 412 -25.07 14.17 -15.89
C THR A 412 -26.13 13.76 -16.91
N LEU A 413 -26.76 14.72 -17.60
CA LEU A 413 -27.71 14.44 -18.67
C LEU A 413 -27.07 13.70 -19.84
N GLU A 414 -25.82 13.97 -20.18
CA GLU A 414 -25.08 13.22 -21.21
C GLU A 414 -24.83 11.77 -20.79
N ARG A 415 -24.38 11.56 -19.54
CA ARG A 415 -24.11 10.22 -18.99
C ARG A 415 -25.36 9.35 -18.91
N TYR A 416 -26.51 9.93 -18.55
CA TYR A 416 -27.76 9.18 -18.34
C TYR A 416 -28.75 9.29 -19.51
N GLY A 417 -28.63 10.30 -20.37
CA GLY A 417 -29.49 10.50 -21.55
C GLY A 417 -28.98 9.78 -22.80
N GLY A 418 -27.71 9.39 -22.85
CA GLY A 418 -27.13 8.62 -23.97
C GLY A 418 -27.37 7.11 -23.92
N GLY A 419 -27.80 6.56 -22.78
CA GLY A 419 -28.09 5.13 -22.59
C GLY A 419 -29.60 4.88 -22.45
N ASN A 420 -30.21 4.24 -23.45
CA ASN A 420 -31.63 3.83 -23.53
C ASN A 420 -32.68 4.91 -23.84
N TYR A 421 -32.82 5.20 -25.14
CA TYR A 421 -34.16 5.30 -25.75
C TYR A 421 -34.51 3.93 -26.38
N PRO A 422 -35.30 3.06 -25.72
CA PRO A 422 -35.97 1.95 -26.39
C PRO A 422 -37.17 2.53 -27.15
N GLY A 423 -36.91 3.20 -28.27
CA GLY A 423 -37.97 3.90 -29.02
C GLY A 423 -37.58 4.41 -30.40
N GLY A 424 -36.35 4.15 -30.85
CA GLY A 424 -35.94 4.39 -32.24
C GLY A 424 -36.49 3.32 -33.17
N GLY A 425 -37.81 3.20 -33.25
CA GLY A 425 -38.49 2.36 -34.23
C GLY A 425 -38.11 2.82 -35.64
N GLY A 426 -37.32 1.99 -36.31
CA GLY A 426 -37.03 2.15 -37.72
C GLY A 426 -38.33 2.13 -38.50
N LEU A 427 -38.68 3.28 -39.08
CA LEU A 427 -39.47 3.34 -40.31
C LEU A 427 -38.67 2.61 -41.40
N ARG A 428 -38.92 1.31 -41.55
CA ARG A 428 -38.69 0.61 -42.81
C ARG A 428 -40.05 0.37 -43.46
N ALA A 429 -40.26 1.10 -44.55
CA ALA A 429 -41.22 0.75 -45.57
C ALA A 429 -40.98 -0.70 -46.00
N TYR A 430 -42.01 -1.55 -45.91
CA TYR A 430 -42.65 -2.28 -47.02
C TYR A 430 -43.87 -3.03 -46.47
#